data_AF-A0A2E8IE27-F1
#
_entry.id   AF-A0A2E8IE27-F1
#
_cell.length_a   1.000
_cell.length_b   1.000
_cell.length_c   1.000
_cell.angle_alpha   90.00
_cell.angle_beta   90.00
_cell.angle_gamma   90.00
#
_symmetry.space_group_name_H-M   'P 1'
#
loop_
_entity.id
_entity.type
_entity.pdbx_description
1 polymer ?
#
loop_
_entity_poly.entity_id
_entity_poly.type
_entity_poly.pdbx_seq_one_letter_code
_entity_poly.pdbx_strand_id
1 'polypeptide(L)'
;MTINSSGKVGIGTKTTGNHRLAVEGSIGAREVNVNLNSWPDYVFKDKYDLISLDDLKEFINSHQHLPEIPSEQDVLAAGIDVGEMNALLLKKIEELSLYLIQEHELNRNLLNRIETIESKLYD
;
A
#
# COMPACT_ATOMS: atom_id res chain seq x y z
N MET A 1 -8.90 16.59 -29.32
CA MET A 1 -9.48 17.18 -28.10
C MET A 1 -10.95 17.43 -28.35
N THR A 2 -11.81 17.08 -27.40
CA THR A 2 -13.26 17.28 -27.46
C THR A 2 -13.72 17.93 -26.17
N ILE A 3 -14.59 18.93 -26.25
CA ILE A 3 -15.27 19.52 -25.10
C ILE A 3 -16.77 19.30 -25.32
N ASN A 4 -17.45 18.68 -24.36
CA ASN A 4 -18.90 18.45 -24.46
C ASN A 4 -19.70 19.61 -23.84
N SER A 5 -21.03 19.58 -24.00
CA SER A 5 -21.94 20.63 -23.48
C SER A 5 -21.92 20.78 -21.95
N SER A 6 -21.46 19.74 -21.22
CA SER A 6 -21.24 19.79 -19.77
C SER A 6 -19.85 20.30 -19.36
N GLY A 7 -19.03 20.75 -20.32
CA GLY A 7 -17.68 21.26 -20.08
C GLY A 7 -16.63 20.19 -19.76
N LYS A 8 -16.92 18.90 -19.97
CA LYS A 8 -15.94 17.82 -19.82
C LYS A 8 -15.00 17.79 -21.01
N VAL A 9 -13.72 17.57 -20.75
CA VAL A 9 -12.64 17.55 -21.74
C VAL A 9 -12.20 16.12 -22.00
N GLY A 10 -12.20 15.70 -23.27
CA GLY A 10 -11.62 14.45 -23.74
C GLY A 10 -10.40 14.71 -24.62
N ILE A 11 -9.28 14.05 -24.34
CA ILE A 11 -8.08 14.04 -25.20
C ILE A 11 -7.93 12.61 -25.74
N GLY A 12 -8.00 12.42 -27.06
CA GLY A 12 -7.99 11.08 -27.66
C GLY A 12 -9.31 10.29 -27.53
N THR A 13 -10.28 10.78 -26.74
CA THR A 13 -11.60 10.13 -26.54
C THR A 13 -12.76 11.13 -26.56
N LYS A 14 -13.96 10.64 -26.89
CA LYS A 14 -15.24 11.37 -26.74
C LYS A 14 -15.98 10.98 -25.45
N THR A 15 -15.63 9.85 -24.86
CA THR A 15 -16.27 9.31 -23.66
C THR A 15 -15.44 9.72 -22.45
N THR A 16 -15.97 10.63 -21.64
CA THR A 16 -15.30 11.15 -20.45
C THR A 16 -15.74 10.46 -19.15
N GLY A 17 -16.76 9.61 -19.22
CA GLY A 17 -17.32 8.92 -18.06
C GLY A 17 -17.69 9.91 -16.95
N ASN A 18 -17.27 9.61 -15.73
CA ASN A 18 -17.49 10.47 -14.56
C ASN A 18 -16.41 11.56 -14.40
N HIS A 19 -15.37 11.57 -15.22
CA HIS A 19 -14.25 12.49 -15.08
C HIS A 19 -14.50 13.83 -15.80
N ARG A 20 -13.95 14.91 -15.24
CA ARG A 20 -13.94 16.22 -15.91
C ARG A 20 -12.92 16.28 -17.05
N LEU A 21 -11.82 15.52 -16.93
CA LEU A 21 -10.80 15.33 -17.94
C LEU A 21 -10.57 13.82 -18.13
N ALA A 22 -10.70 13.32 -19.35
CA ALA A 22 -10.34 11.95 -19.72
C ALA A 22 -9.31 11.98 -20.85
N VAL A 23 -8.26 11.16 -20.74
CA VAL A 23 -7.16 11.09 -21.70
C VAL A 23 -6.99 9.64 -22.14
N GLU A 24 -7.15 9.38 -23.42
CA GLU A 24 -6.84 8.10 -24.05
C GLU A 24 -5.37 8.14 -24.50
N GLY A 25 -4.45 7.74 -23.62
CA GLY A 25 -3.01 7.75 -23.87
C GLY A 25 -2.20 8.23 -22.67
N SER A 26 -0.91 8.48 -22.88
CA SER A 26 0.01 8.95 -21.83
C SER A 26 -0.11 10.44 -21.57
N ILE A 27 -0.03 10.84 -20.30
CA ILE A 27 0.07 12.24 -19.87
C ILE A 27 1.53 12.54 -19.49
N GLY A 28 2.14 13.51 -20.17
CA GLY A 28 3.42 14.07 -19.76
C GLY A 28 3.21 15.26 -18.83
N ALA A 29 3.77 15.21 -17.63
CA ALA A 29 3.74 16.31 -16.66
C ALA A 29 5.09 16.44 -15.97
N ARG A 30 5.48 17.67 -15.63
CA ARG A 30 6.63 17.92 -14.75
C ARG A 30 6.29 17.69 -13.28
N GLU A 31 5.04 17.94 -12.91
CA GLU A 31 4.53 17.80 -11.56
C GLU A 31 3.02 17.48 -11.63
N VAL A 32 2.57 16.61 -10.73
CA VAL A 32 1.17 16.31 -10.49
C VAL A 32 0.95 16.36 -8.99
N ASN A 33 0.12 17.29 -8.53
CA ASN A 33 -0.32 17.35 -7.15
C ASN A 33 -1.71 16.69 -7.02
N VAL A 34 -1.77 15.59 -6.27
CA VAL A 34 -3.02 14.85 -6.03
C VAL A 34 -3.49 15.17 -4.61
N ASN A 35 -4.61 15.90 -4.51
CA ASN A 35 -5.21 16.24 -3.22
C ASN A 35 -6.12 15.10 -2.76
N LEU A 36 -5.67 14.37 -1.74
CA LEU A 36 -6.42 13.29 -1.11
C LEU A 36 -7.22 13.81 0.08
N ASN A 37 -8.38 13.20 0.32
CA ASN A 37 -9.21 13.52 1.47
C ASN A 37 -8.72 12.86 2.77
N SER A 38 -7.89 11.82 2.66
CA SER A 38 -7.42 11.03 3.79
C SER A 38 -5.98 10.57 3.55
N TRP A 39 -5.19 10.49 4.62
CA TRP A 39 -3.83 10.00 4.62
C TRP A 39 -3.65 9.01 5.77
N PRO A 40 -2.95 7.87 5.57
CA PRO A 40 -2.70 6.92 6.64
C PRO A 40 -1.69 7.52 7.61
N ASP A 41 -2.20 8.07 8.72
CA ASP A 41 -1.42 8.56 9.86
C ASP A 41 -1.89 7.85 11.13
N TYR A 42 -2.06 6.53 11.05
CA TYR A 42 -2.63 5.74 12.15
C TYR A 42 -1.95 4.41 12.40
N VAL A 43 -1.05 3.96 11.51
CA VAL A 43 -0.38 2.66 11.64
C VAL A 43 0.51 2.60 12.88
N PHE A 44 1.17 3.71 13.24
CA PHE A 44 2.03 3.77 14.43
C PHE A 44 1.30 4.11 15.74
N LYS A 45 -0.03 4.18 15.75
CA LYS A 45 -0.80 4.46 16.97
C LYS A 45 -0.95 3.20 17.80
N ASP A 46 -0.95 3.32 19.13
CA ASP A 46 -0.97 2.19 20.09
C ASP A 46 -2.11 1.16 19.90
N LYS A 47 -3.19 1.55 19.23
CA LYS A 47 -4.37 0.69 18.98
C LYS A 47 -4.45 0.18 17.55
N TYR A 48 -3.37 0.29 16.78
CA TYR A 48 -3.34 -0.25 15.43
C TYR A 48 -3.37 -1.78 15.47
N ASP A 49 -4.38 -2.36 14.82
CA ASP A 49 -4.54 -3.80 14.74
C ASP A 49 -3.68 -4.35 13.58
N LEU A 50 -2.41 -4.61 13.89
CA LEU A 50 -1.47 -5.19 12.94
C LEU A 50 -1.79 -6.67 12.76
N ILE A 51 -2.18 -7.07 11.55
CA ILE A 51 -2.43 -8.48 11.19
C ILE A 51 -1.22 -9.36 11.57
N SER A 52 -1.43 -10.57 12.08
CA SER A 52 -0.31 -11.46 12.37
C SER A 52 0.37 -11.92 11.07
N LEU A 53 1.67 -12.27 11.13
CA LEU A 53 2.36 -12.80 9.94
C LEU A 53 1.77 -14.14 9.46
N ASP A 54 1.19 -14.93 10.37
CA ASP A 54 0.52 -16.18 10.03
C ASP A 54 -0.80 -15.91 9.29
N ASP A 55 -1.65 -15.01 9.80
CA ASP A 55 -2.90 -14.62 9.13
C ASP A 55 -2.62 -13.93 7.78
N LEU A 56 -1.58 -13.09 7.72
CA LEU A 56 -1.15 -12.45 6.47
C LEU A 56 -0.71 -13.49 5.43
N LYS A 57 0.03 -14.52 5.86
CA LYS A 57 0.45 -15.62 4.98
C LYS A 57 -0.76 -16.41 4.48
N GLU A 58 -1.72 -16.72 5.34
CA GLU A 58 -2.97 -17.39 4.94
C GLU A 58 -3.76 -16.55 3.93
N PHE A 59 -3.85 -15.24 4.16
CA PHE A 59 -4.51 -14.31 3.24
C PHE A 59 -3.83 -14.32 1.86
N ILE A 60 -2.50 -14.15 1.82
CA ILE A 60 -1.73 -14.13 0.57
C ILE A 60 -1.88 -15.44 -0.19
N ASN A 61 -1.81 -16.59 0.49
CA ASN A 61 -2.00 -17.89 -0.15
C ASN A 61 -3.38 -18.01 -0.80
N SER A 62 -4.41 -17.47 -0.16
CA SER A 62 -5.79 -17.57 -0.62
C SER A 62 -6.16 -16.55 -1.71
N HIS A 63 -5.60 -15.33 -1.65
CA HIS A 63 -6.02 -14.20 -2.48
C HIS A 63 -4.96 -13.76 -3.50
N GLN A 64 -3.69 -14.16 -3.32
CA GLN A 64 -2.56 -13.81 -4.19
C GLN A 64 -2.26 -12.30 -4.29
N HIS A 65 -2.75 -11.50 -3.33
CA HIS A 65 -2.41 -10.09 -3.14
C HIS A 65 -2.43 -9.73 -1.65
N LEU A 66 -1.94 -8.53 -1.31
CA LEU A 66 -1.99 -8.04 0.06
C LEU A 66 -3.41 -7.57 0.43
N PRO A 67 -3.80 -7.64 1.73
CA PRO A 67 -5.03 -7.03 2.20
C PRO A 67 -5.11 -5.56 1.78
N GLU A 68 -6.31 -5.10 1.41
CA GLU A 68 -6.63 -3.72 0.98
C GLU A 68 -6.01 -3.28 -0.36
N ILE A 69 -5.04 -4.03 -0.89
CA ILE A 69 -4.52 -3.79 -2.24
C ILE A 69 -5.45 -4.50 -3.24
N PRO A 70 -5.92 -3.81 -4.29
CA PRO A 70 -6.81 -4.40 -5.29
C PRO A 70 -6.12 -5.55 -6.02
N SER A 71 -6.92 -6.54 -6.42
CA SER A 71 -6.42 -7.64 -7.25
C SER A 71 -6.06 -7.17 -8.66
N GLU A 72 -5.27 -7.95 -9.39
CA GLU A 72 -4.98 -7.67 -10.80
C GLU A 72 -6.27 -7.53 -11.62
N GLN A 73 -7.27 -8.38 -11.35
CA GLN A 73 -8.56 -8.33 -12.04
C GLN A 73 -9.28 -7.00 -11.79
N ASP A 74 -9.25 -6.49 -10.56
CA ASP A 74 -9.88 -5.22 -10.20
C ASP A 74 -9.16 -4.04 -10.87
N VAL A 75 -7.83 -4.07 -10.89
CA VAL A 75 -6.99 -3.05 -11.53
C VAL A 75 -7.23 -2.99 -13.04
N LEU A 76 -7.34 -4.15 -13.70
CA LEU A 76 -7.62 -4.21 -15.14
C LEU A 76 -9.04 -3.76 -15.48
N ALA A 77 -10.01 -3.98 -14.58
CA ALA A 77 -11.40 -3.63 -14.81
C ALA A 77 -11.72 -2.16 -14.52
N ALA A 78 -11.20 -1.62 -13.41
CA ALA A 78 -11.56 -0.30 -12.89
C ALA A 78 -10.42 0.73 -12.93
N GLY A 79 -9.19 0.30 -13.21
CA GLY A 79 -7.99 1.13 -13.04
C GLY A 79 -7.63 1.35 -11.57
N ILE A 80 -6.75 2.30 -11.31
CA ILE A 80 -6.35 2.71 -9.96
C ILE A 80 -6.40 4.22 -9.82
N ASP A 81 -6.81 4.70 -8.64
CA ASP A 81 -6.52 6.07 -8.24
C ASP A 81 -5.08 6.13 -7.74
N VAL A 82 -4.25 6.93 -8.41
CA VAL A 82 -2.80 7.01 -8.13
C VAL A 82 -2.54 7.55 -6.72
N GLY A 83 -3.37 8.49 -6.24
CA GLY A 83 -3.20 9.04 -4.90
C GLY A 83 -3.61 8.03 -3.83
N GLU A 84 -4.77 7.39 -3.98
CA GLU A 84 -5.22 6.36 -3.03
C GLU A 84 -4.26 5.16 -3.00
N MET A 85 -3.75 4.74 -4.16
CA MET A 85 -2.75 3.67 -4.23
C MET A 85 -1.46 4.07 -3.51
N ASN A 86 -0.95 5.29 -3.70
CA ASN A 86 0.24 5.75 -2.99
C ASN A 86 0.03 5.80 -1.47
N ALA A 87 -1.16 6.21 -1.02
CA ALA A 87 -1.53 6.17 0.39
C ALA A 87 -1.56 4.72 0.91
N LEU A 88 -2.19 3.78 0.20
CA LEU A 88 -2.19 2.36 0.57
C LEU A 88 -0.78 1.77 0.63
N LEU A 89 0.08 2.10 -0.33
CA LEU A 89 1.47 1.65 -0.34
C LEU A 89 2.25 2.20 0.87
N LEU A 90 2.05 3.47 1.24
CA LEU A 90 2.66 4.02 2.46
C LEU A 90 2.20 3.24 3.69
N LYS A 91 0.90 2.98 3.82
CA LYS A 91 0.36 2.16 4.91
C LYS A 91 1.08 0.81 4.99
N LYS A 92 1.28 0.13 3.85
CA LYS A 92 1.99 -1.16 3.81
C LYS A 92 3.47 -1.04 4.18
N ILE A 93 4.14 0.05 3.84
CA ILE A 93 5.51 0.33 4.27
C ILE A 93 5.58 0.53 5.80
N GLU A 94 4.60 1.22 6.39
CA GLU A 94 4.52 1.41 7.83
C GLU A 94 4.28 0.07 8.56
N GLU A 95 3.37 -0.77 8.06
CA GLU A 95 3.12 -2.13 8.57
C GLU A 95 4.38 -3.01 8.48
N LEU A 96 5.07 -3.00 7.33
CA LEU A 96 6.34 -3.70 7.15
C LEU A 96 7.41 -3.23 8.15
N SER A 97 7.44 -1.93 8.43
CA SER A 97 8.36 -1.36 9.40
C SER A 97 8.08 -1.88 10.81
N LEU A 98 6.80 -2.02 11.20
CA LEU A 98 6.42 -2.63 12.47
C LEU A 98 6.85 -4.10 12.56
N TYR A 99 6.62 -4.90 11.52
CA TYR A 99 7.09 -6.29 11.50
C TYR A 99 8.62 -6.39 11.62
N LEU A 100 9.36 -5.53 10.94
CA LEU A 100 10.83 -5.50 11.01
C LEU A 100 11.33 -5.14 12.41
N ILE A 101 10.67 -4.20 13.10
CA ILE A 101 11.01 -3.85 14.48
C ILE A 101 10.76 -5.06 15.40
N GLN A 102 9.60 -5.71 15.29
CA GLN A 102 9.28 -6.91 16.07
C GLN A 102 10.29 -8.04 15.83
N GLU A 103 10.63 -8.30 14.57
CA GLU A 103 11.60 -9.32 14.19
C GLU A 103 13.02 -8.99 14.70
N HIS A 104 13.42 -7.72 14.65
CA HIS A 104 14.70 -7.29 15.21
C HIS A 104 14.78 -7.48 16.74
N GLU A 105 13.69 -7.20 17.45
CA GLU A 105 13.60 -7.43 18.89
C GLU A 105 13.66 -8.93 19.24
N LEU A 106 12.92 -9.77 18.52
CA LEU A 106 12.98 -11.22 18.68
C LEU A 106 14.39 -11.76 18.45
N ASN A 107 15.05 -11.33 17.37
CA ASN A 107 16.42 -11.74 17.06
C ASN A 107 17.42 -11.31 18.15
N ARG A 108 17.33 -10.08 18.66
CA ARG A 108 18.18 -9.64 19.79
C ARG A 108 17.94 -10.48 21.04
N ASN A 109 16.68 -10.80 21.36
CA ASN A 109 16.35 -11.63 22.51
C ASN A 109 16.89 -13.07 22.36
N LEU A 110 16.83 -13.63 21.15
CA LEU A 110 17.40 -14.95 20.86
C LEU A 110 18.93 -14.95 21.00
N LEU A 111 19.62 -13.93 20.46
CA LEU A 111 21.07 -13.79 20.58
C LEU A 111 21.52 -13.69 22.04
N ASN A 112 20.84 -12.85 22.84
CA ASN A 112 21.15 -12.72 24.28
C ASN A 112 20.97 -14.04 25.03
N ARG A 113 19.95 -14.85 24.66
CA ARG A 113 19.73 -16.17 25.26
C ARG A 113 20.82 -17.17 24.86
N ILE A 114 21.28 -17.13 23.62
CA ILE A 114 22.39 -17.95 23.13
C ILE A 114 23.65 -17.63 23.94
N GLU A 115 24.02 -16.36 24.06
CA GLU A 115 25.20 -15.92 24.83
C GLU A 115 25.13 -16.36 26.29
N THR A 116 23.94 -16.27 26.90
CA THR A 116 23.70 -16.73 28.29
C THR A 116 23.83 -18.25 28.45
N ILE A 117 23.46 -19.02 27.43
CA ILE A 117 23.60 -20.49 27.47
C ILE A 117 25.06 -20.88 27.25
N GLU A 118 25.74 -20.24 26.31
CA GLU A 118 27.16 -20.48 26.03
C GLU A 118 28.02 -20.20 27.26
N SER A 119 27.83 -19.07 27.95
CA SER A 119 28.60 -18.76 29.16
C SER A 119 28.45 -19.84 30.25
N LYS A 120 27.24 -20.35 30.47
CA LYS A 120 26.95 -21.42 31.43
C LYS A 120 27.52 -22.80 31.06
N LEU A 121 27.89 -23.01 29.79
CA LEU A 121 28.49 -24.27 29.33
C LEU A 121 30.02 -24.27 29.47
N TYR A 122 30.63 -23.10 29.58
CA TYR A 122 32.09 -22.93 29.69
C TYR A 122 32.56 -22.60 31.12
N ASP A 123 31.63 -22.41 32.06
CA ASP A 123 31.86 -22.37 33.52
C ASP A 123 31.70 -23.75 34.16
#